data_AF-U7KJB0-F1
#
_entry.id   AF-U7KJB0-F1
#
_cell.length_a   1.000
_cell.length_b   1.000
_cell.length_c   1.000
_cell.angle_alpha   90.00
_cell.angle_beta   90.00
_cell.angle_gamma   90.00
#
_symmetry.space_group_name_H-M   'P 1'
#
loop_
_entity.id
_entity.type
_entity.pdbx_description
1 polymer ?
#
loop_
_entity_poly.entity_id
_entity_poly.type
_entity_poly.pdbx_seq_one_letter_code
_entity_poly.pdbx_strand_id
1 'polypeptide(L)'
;MTAAIDSDPVNDRGKGGRLNHKRTARLMRQMGLFGFTRKRRVKTTTSSKRDPRFPDLLQRRFTADRPNAVYVGDITYLPIVDGSNMYLATVIDCYSRQLTGFAIVDHMRTELVEEALTMARKVRGSLDGAIFHSDHGSVYTSDQYRRLCVRFGVTQSMGAIGTSADNSLAESFNASLKREVLQDESSFH
;
A
#
# COMPACT_ATOMS: atom_id res chain seq x y z
N MET A 1 28.82 -16.82 11.93
CA MET A 1 27.80 -17.78 12.41
C MET A 1 26.45 -17.20 12.02
N THR A 2 25.96 -17.64 10.87
CA THR A 2 24.88 -17.07 10.09
C THR A 2 23.57 -17.68 10.56
N ALA A 3 22.68 -16.88 11.17
CA ALA A 3 21.33 -17.34 11.50
C ALA A 3 20.45 -17.12 10.27
N ALA A 4 20.05 -18.23 9.63
CA ALA A 4 19.07 -18.25 8.57
C ALA A 4 17.71 -17.83 9.17
N ILE A 5 17.17 -16.73 8.66
CA ILE A 5 15.78 -16.34 8.86
C ILE A 5 14.98 -17.17 7.87
N ASP A 6 14.30 -18.19 8.39
CA ASP A 6 13.42 -19.07 7.64
C ASP A 6 12.18 -18.27 7.20
N SER A 7 12.25 -17.69 6.02
CA SER A 7 11.14 -16.99 5.39
C SER A 7 10.28 -18.02 4.67
N ASP A 8 9.35 -18.65 5.38
CA ASP A 8 8.33 -19.49 4.78
C ASP A 8 7.53 -18.67 3.74
N PRO A 9 7.60 -19.00 2.43
CA PRO A 9 6.81 -18.32 1.44
C PRO A 9 5.37 -18.82 1.60
N VAL A 10 4.47 -17.94 2.05
CA VAL A 10 3.02 -18.18 1.94
C VAL A 10 2.69 -18.30 0.45
N ASN A 11 2.66 -19.55 -0.01
CA ASN A 11 2.28 -19.96 -1.36
C ASN A 11 0.76 -19.85 -1.48
N ASP A 12 0.26 -18.65 -1.81
CA ASP A 12 -1.15 -18.46 -2.10
C ASP A 12 -1.46 -18.88 -3.54
N ARG A 13 -1.75 -20.18 -3.70
CA ARG A 13 -2.27 -20.76 -4.94
C ARG A 13 -3.67 -20.23 -5.20
N GLY A 14 -3.78 -19.07 -5.85
CA GLY A 14 -4.78 -18.75 -6.87
C GLY A 14 -6.26 -19.16 -6.63
N LYS A 15 -6.79 -19.10 -5.40
CA LYS A 15 -8.22 -19.32 -5.13
C LYS A 15 -8.81 -18.18 -4.30
N GLY A 16 -8.67 -16.95 -4.79
CA GLY A 16 -9.33 -15.75 -4.26
C GLY A 16 -10.82 -15.69 -4.63
N GLY A 17 -11.63 -16.57 -4.04
CA GLY A 17 -13.09 -16.40 -4.01
C GLY A 17 -13.48 -15.34 -2.98
N ARG A 18 -14.54 -14.55 -3.24
CA ARG A 18 -15.07 -13.54 -2.31
C ARG A 18 -15.25 -14.13 -0.90
N LEU A 19 -14.40 -13.71 0.03
CA LEU A 19 -14.46 -14.17 1.42
C LEU A 19 -15.61 -13.43 2.12
N ASN A 20 -16.55 -14.20 2.67
CA ASN A 20 -17.63 -13.65 3.50
C ASN A 20 -17.04 -13.09 4.81
N HIS A 21 -17.55 -11.95 5.30
CA HIS A 21 -17.10 -11.34 6.56
C HIS A 21 -17.13 -12.32 7.76
N LYS A 22 -18.03 -13.31 7.77
CA LYS A 22 -18.08 -14.39 8.77
C LYS A 22 -16.83 -15.28 8.72
N ARG A 23 -16.32 -15.56 7.51
CA ARG A 23 -15.08 -16.34 7.32
C ARG A 23 -13.88 -15.55 7.81
N THR A 24 -13.82 -14.26 7.51
CA THR A 24 -12.77 -13.36 8.02
C THR A 24 -12.80 -13.31 9.54
N ALA A 25 -13.95 -13.07 10.17
CA ALA A 25 -14.08 -13.04 11.63
C ALA A 25 -13.70 -14.38 12.29
N ARG A 26 -14.03 -15.51 11.65
CA ARG A 26 -13.63 -16.84 12.13
C ARG A 26 -12.12 -17.06 12.07
N LEU A 27 -11.48 -16.65 10.97
CA LEU A 27 -10.02 -16.73 10.82
C LEU A 27 -9.32 -15.80 11.81
N MET A 28 -9.80 -14.55 11.96
CA MET A 28 -9.30 -13.61 12.97
C MET A 28 -9.38 -14.23 14.37
N ARG A 29 -10.52 -14.85 14.74
CA ARG A 29 -10.68 -15.53 16.02
C ARG A 29 -9.76 -16.73 16.21
N GLN A 30 -9.56 -17.54 15.16
CA GLN A 30 -8.60 -18.66 15.21
C GLN A 30 -7.15 -18.19 15.37
N MET A 31 -6.82 -17.01 14.84
CA MET A 31 -5.48 -16.41 14.89
C MET A 31 -5.30 -15.47 16.09
N GLY A 32 -6.30 -15.33 16.97
CA GLY A 32 -6.25 -14.41 18.11
C GLY A 32 -6.23 -12.92 17.73
N LEU A 33 -6.71 -12.56 16.53
CA LEU A 33 -6.77 -11.18 16.03
C LEU A 33 -8.11 -10.53 16.43
N PHE A 34 -8.05 -9.32 16.99
CA PHE A 34 -9.21 -8.54 17.44
C PHE A 34 -9.21 -7.15 16.80
N GLY A 35 -10.38 -6.67 16.36
CA GLY A 35 -10.52 -5.33 15.78
C GLY A 35 -10.55 -4.23 16.84
N PHE A 36 -9.72 -3.20 16.69
CA PHE A 36 -9.69 -2.00 17.53
C PHE A 36 -10.49 -0.85 16.89
N THR A 37 -11.11 0.07 17.65
CA THR A 37 -11.88 1.22 17.11
C THR A 37 -11.50 2.53 17.85
N ARG A 38 -10.96 3.52 17.12
CA ARG A 38 -10.51 4.84 17.64
C ARG A 38 -11.34 6.01 17.09
N LYS A 39 -11.47 7.12 17.84
CA LYS A 39 -12.06 8.41 17.40
C LYS A 39 -11.10 9.21 16.48
N ARG A 40 -11.64 9.80 15.40
CA ARG A 40 -10.88 10.32 14.24
C ARG A 40 -10.31 11.73 14.44
N ARG A 41 -9.06 11.95 14.04
CA ARG A 41 -8.50 13.28 13.68
C ARG A 41 -7.71 13.12 12.37
N VAL A 42 -8.07 13.87 11.34
CA VAL A 42 -7.43 13.81 10.01
C VAL A 42 -6.33 14.87 9.96
N LYS A 43 -5.11 14.48 9.58
CA LYS A 43 -4.08 15.41 9.10
C LYS A 43 -3.90 15.15 7.61
N THR A 44 -4.19 16.16 6.80
CA THR A 44 -4.04 16.12 5.34
C THR A 44 -2.57 16.31 4.99
N THR A 45 -1.98 15.38 4.24
CA THR A 45 -0.67 15.58 3.61
C THR A 45 -0.79 16.74 2.62
N THR A 46 -0.07 17.83 2.84
CA THR A 46 -0.12 19.02 1.98
C THR A 46 0.47 18.71 0.61
N SER A 47 -0.39 18.62 -0.41
CA SER A 47 0.01 18.44 -1.82
C SER A 47 0.48 19.77 -2.42
N SER A 48 1.58 19.74 -3.18
CA SER A 48 2.04 20.88 -3.98
C SER A 48 1.21 21.02 -5.26
N LYS A 49 0.74 22.24 -5.57
CA LYS A 49 0.00 22.56 -6.82
C LYS A 49 0.93 22.39 -8.03
N ARG A 50 0.89 21.24 -8.71
CA ARG A 50 1.56 21.01 -9.99
C ARG A 50 0.64 20.18 -10.88
N ASP A 51 0.56 20.49 -12.17
CA ASP A 51 -0.27 19.75 -13.12
C ASP A 51 -0.06 18.23 -13.03
N PRO A 52 -1.13 17.43 -13.23
CA PRO A 52 -1.06 16.00 -13.07
C PRO A 52 -0.12 15.38 -14.10
N ARG A 53 0.97 14.76 -13.63
CA ARG A 53 1.99 14.13 -14.49
C ARG A 53 1.47 12.87 -15.20
N PHE A 54 0.42 12.26 -14.66
CA PHE A 54 -0.22 11.03 -15.16
C PHE A 54 -1.75 11.18 -15.10
N PRO A 55 -2.50 10.55 -16.03
CA PRO A 55 -3.96 10.60 -16.01
C PRO A 55 -4.55 9.81 -14.84
N ASP A 56 -5.74 10.21 -14.37
CA ASP A 56 -6.53 9.40 -13.44
C ASP A 56 -7.29 8.31 -14.21
N LEU A 57 -6.73 7.11 -14.22
CA LEU A 57 -7.35 5.92 -14.83
C LEU A 57 -8.37 5.21 -13.94
N LEU A 58 -8.41 5.53 -12.64
CA LEU A 58 -9.31 4.84 -11.70
C LEU A 58 -10.60 5.62 -11.48
N GLN A 59 -10.57 6.95 -11.53
CA GLN A 59 -11.73 7.80 -11.29
C GLN A 59 -12.49 7.38 -10.01
N ARG A 60 -11.71 7.13 -8.94
CA ARG A 60 -12.17 6.63 -7.62
C ARG A 60 -12.78 5.22 -7.62
N ARG A 61 -12.70 4.47 -8.72
CA ARG A 61 -13.09 3.06 -8.78
C ARG A 61 -11.94 2.16 -8.34
N PHE A 62 -11.76 2.02 -7.02
CA PHE A 62 -10.73 1.14 -6.43
C PHE A 62 -11.19 -0.33 -6.36
N THR A 63 -11.52 -0.88 -7.52
CA THR A 63 -11.95 -2.27 -7.73
C THR A 63 -11.40 -2.78 -9.04
N ALA A 64 -11.11 -4.07 -9.13
CA ALA A 64 -10.77 -4.74 -10.39
C ALA A 64 -11.67 -5.97 -10.61
N ASP A 65 -11.70 -6.45 -11.85
CA ASP A 65 -12.42 -7.64 -12.29
C ASP A 65 -11.62 -8.93 -12.09
N ARG A 66 -10.29 -8.82 -12.02
CA ARG A 66 -9.36 -9.93 -11.76
C ARG A 66 -8.19 -9.52 -10.86
N PRO A 67 -7.53 -10.47 -10.17
CA PRO A 67 -6.26 -10.22 -9.50
C PRO A 67 -5.22 -9.65 -10.47
N ASN A 68 -4.25 -8.89 -9.93
CA ASN A 68 -3.11 -8.39 -10.71
C ASN A 68 -3.49 -7.51 -11.91
N ALA A 69 -4.57 -6.74 -11.77
CA ALA A 69 -5.02 -5.78 -12.78
C ALA A 69 -4.85 -4.33 -12.32
N VAL A 70 -5.25 -4.03 -11.09
CA VAL A 70 -5.21 -2.68 -10.53
C VAL A 70 -4.65 -2.72 -9.12
N TYR A 71 -3.65 -1.88 -8.89
CA TYR A 71 -3.01 -1.67 -7.61
C TYR A 71 -3.21 -0.23 -7.15
N VAL A 72 -3.30 -0.05 -5.85
CA VAL A 72 -3.11 1.26 -5.22
C VAL A 72 -1.87 1.24 -4.34
N GLY A 73 -1.19 2.37 -4.27
CA GLY A 73 -0.10 2.58 -3.34
C GLY A 73 -0.21 3.90 -2.60
N ASP A 74 0.35 3.90 -1.39
CA ASP A 74 0.47 5.07 -0.55
C ASP A 74 1.68 4.94 0.38
N ILE A 75 2.18 6.07 0.85
CA ILE A 75 3.20 6.15 1.89
C ILE A 75 2.58 6.69 3.17
N THR A 76 2.86 6.03 4.28
CA THR A 76 2.45 6.52 5.59
C THR A 76 3.63 6.59 6.55
N TYR A 77 3.70 7.69 7.31
CA TYR A 77 4.72 7.87 8.34
C TYR A 77 4.38 7.06 9.60
N LEU A 78 5.40 6.46 10.18
CA LEU A 78 5.37 5.66 11.41
C LEU A 78 6.27 6.38 12.44
N PRO A 79 5.70 7.23 13.30
CA PRO A 79 6.48 8.00 14.28
C PRO A 79 7.03 7.08 15.36
N ILE A 80 8.30 7.23 15.73
CA ILE A 80 8.97 6.44 16.77
C ILE A 80 9.09 7.27 18.05
N VAL A 81 9.07 6.63 19.21
CA VAL A 81 9.11 7.28 20.54
C VAL A 81 10.34 8.18 20.73
N ASP A 82 11.47 7.84 20.11
CA ASP A 82 12.72 8.63 20.16
C ASP A 82 12.67 9.93 19.34
N GLY A 83 11.53 10.21 18.67
CA GLY A 83 11.32 11.37 17.83
C GLY A 83 11.71 11.17 16.35
N SER A 84 12.28 10.02 16.00
CA SER A 84 12.52 9.64 14.61
C SER A 84 11.22 9.20 13.90
N ASN A 85 11.28 9.04 12.58
CA ASN A 85 10.16 8.54 11.79
C ASN A 85 10.63 7.44 10.84
N MET A 86 9.90 6.33 10.80
CA MET A 86 9.95 5.40 9.69
C MET A 86 8.87 5.72 8.66
N TYR A 87 9.04 5.23 7.45
CA TYR A 87 8.12 5.40 6.33
C TYR A 87 7.77 4.05 5.78
N LEU A 88 6.47 3.76 5.69
CA LEU A 88 5.95 2.54 5.10
C LEU A 88 5.33 2.86 3.74
N ALA A 89 5.85 2.25 2.67
CA ALA A 89 5.18 2.20 1.38
C ALA A 89 4.38 0.90 1.24
N THR A 90 3.21 0.98 0.60
CA THR A 90 2.30 -0.15 0.40
C THR A 90 1.92 -0.32 -1.07
N VAL A 91 1.65 -1.57 -1.47
CA VAL A 91 1.13 -1.94 -2.80
C VAL A 91 0.00 -2.95 -2.62
N ILE A 92 -1.24 -2.50 -2.82
CA ILE A 92 -2.46 -3.26 -2.51
C ILE A 92 -3.21 -3.60 -3.79
N ASP A 93 -3.52 -4.88 -3.99
CA ASP A 93 -4.35 -5.35 -5.11
C ASP A 93 -5.83 -4.96 -4.88
N CYS A 94 -6.42 -4.23 -5.83
CA CYS A 94 -7.81 -3.75 -5.75
C CYS A 94 -8.87 -4.86 -5.89
N TYR A 95 -8.52 -6.02 -6.45
CA TYR A 95 -9.40 -7.19 -6.51
C TYR A 95 -9.36 -7.97 -5.19
N SER A 96 -8.19 -8.45 -4.78
CA SER A 96 -8.06 -9.37 -3.64
C SER A 96 -7.96 -8.66 -2.29
N ARG A 97 -7.68 -7.36 -2.27
CA ARG A 97 -7.34 -6.56 -1.08
C ARG A 97 -6.06 -7.00 -0.38
N GLN A 98 -5.26 -7.85 -1.02
CA GLN A 98 -3.98 -8.30 -0.50
C GLN A 98 -2.94 -7.18 -0.58
N LEU A 99 -2.20 -6.96 0.51
CA LEU A 99 -0.96 -6.19 0.49
C LEU A 99 0.11 -7.04 -0.20
N THR A 100 0.30 -6.84 -1.49
CA THR A 100 1.20 -7.64 -2.33
C THR A 100 2.66 -7.20 -2.23
N GLY A 101 2.90 -5.97 -1.81
CA GLY A 101 4.25 -5.45 -1.57
C GLY A 101 4.24 -4.35 -0.55
N PHE A 102 5.32 -4.27 0.22
CA PHE A 102 5.56 -3.19 1.16
C PHE A 102 7.08 -3.02 1.37
N ALA A 103 7.46 -1.86 1.89
CA ALA A 103 8.81 -1.61 2.38
C ALA A 103 8.76 -0.59 3.51
N ILE A 104 9.66 -0.72 4.48
CA ILE A 104 9.76 0.16 5.65
C ILE A 104 11.21 0.62 5.78
N VAL A 105 11.43 1.94 5.74
CA VAL A 105 12.76 2.56 5.85
C VAL A 105 12.68 3.84 6.66
N ASP A 106 13.82 4.40 7.07
CA ASP A 106 13.92 5.64 7.86
C ASP A 106 13.93 6.93 7.00
N HIS A 107 13.72 6.82 5.69
CA HIS A 107 13.77 7.95 4.77
C HIS A 107 12.64 7.94 3.71
N MET A 108 12.15 9.12 3.33
CA MET A 108 11.22 9.27 2.21
C MET A 108 11.99 9.49 0.90
N ARG A 109 12.54 8.41 0.32
CA ARG A 109 13.23 8.42 -0.97
C ARG A 109 12.60 7.45 -1.95
N THR A 110 12.92 7.57 -3.24
CA THR A 110 12.30 6.77 -4.30
C THR A 110 12.49 5.27 -4.11
N GLU A 111 13.62 4.85 -3.55
CA GLU A 111 13.96 3.44 -3.31
C GLU A 111 12.88 2.74 -2.47
N LEU A 112 12.25 3.46 -1.53
CA LEU A 112 11.15 2.94 -0.71
C LEU A 112 9.98 2.41 -1.56
N VAL A 113 9.55 3.17 -2.56
CA VAL A 113 8.43 2.76 -3.43
C VAL A 113 8.87 1.75 -4.49
N GLU A 114 10.14 1.77 -4.89
CA GLU A 114 10.72 0.77 -5.79
C GLU A 114 10.78 -0.62 -5.12
N GLU A 115 11.19 -0.69 -3.86
CA GLU A 115 11.24 -1.94 -3.08
C GLU A 115 9.84 -2.54 -2.92
N ALA A 116 8.86 -1.72 -2.54
CA ALA A 116 7.48 -2.17 -2.39
C ALA A 116 6.90 -2.70 -3.73
N LEU A 117 7.13 -2.01 -4.85
CA LEU A 117 6.68 -2.47 -6.17
C LEU A 117 7.44 -3.72 -6.64
N THR A 118 8.72 -3.82 -6.34
CA THR A 118 9.56 -5.00 -6.64
C THR A 118 9.07 -6.21 -5.85
N MET A 119 8.70 -6.04 -4.59
CA MET A 119 8.08 -7.10 -3.79
C MET A 119 6.76 -7.56 -4.42
N ALA A 120 5.88 -6.63 -4.81
CA ALA A 120 4.62 -6.96 -5.47
C ALA A 120 4.83 -7.77 -6.75
N ARG A 121 5.83 -7.38 -7.58
CA ARG A 121 6.22 -8.15 -8.76
C ARG A 121 6.65 -9.56 -8.41
N LYS A 122 7.49 -9.75 -7.39
CA LYS A 122 7.94 -11.07 -6.95
C LYS A 122 6.77 -11.95 -6.50
N VAL A 123 5.87 -11.40 -5.68
CA VAL A 123 4.68 -12.12 -5.18
C VAL A 123 3.75 -12.56 -6.33
N ARG A 124 3.64 -11.75 -7.39
CA ARG A 124 2.76 -12.05 -8.54
C ARG A 124 3.45 -12.74 -9.70
N GLY A 125 4.77 -12.85 -9.68
CA GLY A 125 5.60 -13.28 -10.81
C GLY A 125 5.77 -12.20 -11.90
N SER A 126 4.69 -11.48 -12.24
CA SER A 126 4.70 -10.36 -13.19
C SER A 126 3.66 -9.31 -12.80
N LEU A 127 3.91 -8.04 -13.16
CA LEU A 127 2.94 -6.94 -13.09
C LEU A 127 2.59 -6.39 -14.48
N ASP A 128 2.99 -7.09 -15.54
CA ASP A 128 2.80 -6.63 -16.90
C ASP A 128 1.31 -6.38 -17.23
N GLY A 129 1.03 -5.20 -17.77
CA GLY A 129 -0.32 -4.71 -18.05
C GLY A 129 -1.11 -4.25 -16.83
N ALA A 130 -0.54 -4.23 -15.62
CA ALA A 130 -1.21 -3.72 -14.43
C ALA A 130 -1.24 -2.19 -14.39
N ILE A 131 -2.29 -1.64 -13.78
CA ILE A 131 -2.37 -0.22 -13.44
C ILE A 131 -1.91 -0.06 -11.99
N PHE A 132 -1.04 0.91 -11.73
CA PHE A 132 -0.66 1.32 -10.38
C PHE A 132 -1.12 2.76 -10.14
N HIS A 133 -2.03 2.92 -9.19
CA HIS A 133 -2.58 4.22 -8.81
C HIS A 133 -1.96 4.73 -7.52
N SER A 134 -1.52 5.99 -7.51
CA SER A 134 -0.98 6.65 -6.32
C SER A 134 -1.45 8.09 -6.21
N ASP A 135 -1.12 8.72 -5.10
CA ASP A 135 -1.17 10.17 -5.00
C ASP A 135 -0.06 10.85 -5.84
N HIS A 136 -0.01 12.18 -5.73
CA HIS A 136 0.96 13.04 -6.42
C HIS A 136 2.31 13.17 -5.69
N GLY A 137 2.67 12.21 -4.82
CA GLY A 137 3.93 12.22 -4.08
C GLY A 137 5.16 12.37 -5.00
N SER A 138 6.16 13.14 -4.56
CA SER A 138 7.39 13.38 -5.33
C SER A 138 8.13 12.09 -5.72
N VAL A 139 8.09 11.08 -4.84
CA VAL A 139 8.67 9.75 -5.09
C VAL A 139 7.95 8.98 -6.20
N TYR A 140 6.61 9.00 -6.23
CA TYR A 140 5.81 8.36 -7.29
C TYR A 140 5.90 9.09 -8.63
N THR A 141 6.15 10.39 -8.59
CA THR A 141 6.39 11.21 -9.78
C THR A 141 7.86 11.23 -10.21
N SER A 142 8.78 10.52 -9.55
CA SER A 142 10.21 10.54 -9.91
C SER A 142 10.49 9.80 -11.23
N ASP A 143 11.55 10.20 -11.94
CA ASP A 143 11.96 9.51 -13.18
C ASP A 143 12.49 8.10 -12.91
N GLN A 144 13.07 7.88 -11.73
CA GLN A 144 13.53 6.57 -11.29
C GLN A 144 12.35 5.60 -11.13
N TYR A 145 11.32 5.99 -10.39
CA TYR A 145 10.11 5.17 -10.24
C TYR A 145 9.42 4.91 -11.59
N ARG A 146 9.32 5.95 -12.44
CA ARG A 146 8.78 5.80 -13.79
C ARG A 146 9.52 4.76 -14.62
N ARG A 147 10.86 4.75 -14.59
CA ARG A 147 11.67 3.75 -15.29
C ARG A 147 11.41 2.34 -14.78
N LEU A 148 11.19 2.17 -13.47
CA LEU A 148 10.81 0.89 -12.88
C LEU A 148 9.44 0.43 -13.36
N CYS A 149 8.43 1.30 -13.33
CA CYS A 149 7.08 0.99 -13.83
C CYS A 149 7.14 0.53 -15.29
N VAL A 150 7.85 1.27 -16.16
CA VAL A 150 8.04 0.87 -17.57
C VAL A 150 8.71 -0.50 -17.68
N ARG A 151 9.76 -0.76 -16.91
CA ARG A 151 10.46 -2.07 -16.91
C ARG A 151 9.55 -3.22 -16.48
N PHE A 152 8.56 -2.95 -15.63
CA PHE A 152 7.63 -3.95 -15.12
C PHE A 152 6.34 -4.05 -15.94
N GLY A 153 6.17 -3.24 -16.99
CA GLY A 153 4.94 -3.19 -17.78
C GLY A 153 3.76 -2.55 -17.03
N VAL A 154 4.03 -1.72 -16.03
CA VAL A 154 3.03 -1.08 -15.17
C VAL A 154 2.66 0.30 -15.71
N THR A 155 1.37 0.55 -15.87
CA THR A 155 0.83 1.87 -16.23
C THR A 155 0.55 2.68 -14.97
N GLN A 156 1.19 3.83 -14.82
CA GLN A 156 0.94 4.73 -13.70
C GLN A 156 -0.36 5.52 -13.89
N SER A 157 -1.10 5.67 -12.80
CA SER A 157 -2.32 6.43 -12.68
C SER A 157 -2.23 7.33 -11.44
N MET A 158 -2.70 8.56 -11.51
CA MET A 158 -2.72 9.45 -10.34
C MET A 158 -4.04 10.19 -10.27
N GLY A 159 -4.68 10.14 -9.10
CA GLY A 159 -5.97 10.79 -8.90
C GLY A 159 -5.84 12.31 -8.72
N ALA A 160 -6.94 13.04 -8.86
CA ALA A 160 -6.89 14.50 -8.94
C ALA A 160 -6.18 15.18 -7.75
N ILE A 161 -5.48 16.28 -8.06
CA ILE A 161 -4.75 17.05 -7.04
C ILE A 161 -5.76 17.66 -6.06
N GLY A 162 -5.55 17.43 -4.77
CA GLY A 162 -6.27 18.12 -3.70
C GLY A 162 -7.54 17.42 -3.20
N THR A 163 -7.77 16.14 -3.52
CA THR A 163 -8.86 15.38 -2.89
C THR A 163 -8.38 14.04 -2.30
N SER A 164 -8.64 13.82 -1.00
CA SER A 164 -8.28 12.57 -0.31
C SER A 164 -9.10 11.36 -0.79
N ALA A 165 -10.26 11.63 -1.42
CA ALA A 165 -11.09 10.57 -2.00
C ALA A 165 -10.35 9.78 -3.10
N ASP A 166 -9.35 10.40 -3.71
CA ASP A 166 -8.62 9.86 -4.85
C ASP A 166 -7.62 8.77 -4.49
N ASN A 167 -7.33 8.51 -3.21
CA ASN A 167 -6.57 7.31 -2.78
C ASN A 167 -7.23 6.57 -1.60
N SER A 168 -8.55 6.66 -1.49
CA SER A 168 -9.30 6.24 -0.29
C SER A 168 -9.11 4.77 0.13
N LEU A 169 -8.81 3.85 -0.78
CA LEU A 169 -8.51 2.45 -0.44
C LEU A 169 -7.23 2.36 0.40
N ALA A 170 -6.14 2.97 -0.08
CA ALA A 170 -4.87 2.95 0.60
C ALA A 170 -4.93 3.74 1.92
N GLU A 171 -5.64 4.88 1.94
CA GLU A 171 -5.89 5.63 3.18
C GLU A 171 -6.64 4.79 4.22
N SER A 172 -7.66 4.03 3.79
CA SER A 172 -8.43 3.15 4.68
C SER A 172 -7.60 2.01 5.23
N PHE A 173 -6.70 1.45 4.42
CA PHE A 173 -5.73 0.45 4.85
C PHE A 173 -4.79 1.05 5.90
N ASN A 174 -4.16 2.20 5.61
CA ASN A 174 -3.22 2.88 6.50
C ASN A 174 -3.88 3.26 7.84
N ALA A 175 -5.12 3.75 7.80
CA ALA A 175 -5.89 4.03 8.99
C ALA A 175 -6.17 2.78 9.84
N SER A 176 -6.34 1.62 9.21
CA SER A 176 -6.58 0.35 9.92
C SER A 176 -5.30 -0.23 10.50
N LEU A 177 -4.21 -0.23 9.72
CA LEU A 177 -2.89 -0.62 10.18
C LEU A 177 -2.45 0.20 11.39
N LYS A 178 -2.47 1.53 11.28
CA LYS A 178 -2.07 2.42 12.38
C LYS A 178 -2.92 2.20 13.62
N ARG A 179 -4.21 1.92 13.43
CA ARG A 179 -5.13 1.66 14.54
C ARG A 179 -4.78 0.36 15.26
N GLU A 180 -4.51 -0.71 14.53
CA GLU A 180 -4.20 -2.02 15.10
C GLU A 180 -2.81 -2.07 15.74
N VAL A 181 -1.82 -1.38 15.17
CA VAL A 181 -0.44 -1.42 15.69
C VAL A 181 -0.20 -0.38 16.79
N LEU A 182 -0.78 0.82 16.69
CA LEU A 182 -0.57 1.84 17.72
C LEU A 182 -1.51 1.70 18.92
N GLN A 183 -2.70 1.08 18.79
CA GLN A 183 -3.62 0.86 19.91
C GLN A 183 -3.83 2.09 20.83
N ASP A 184 -4.14 3.25 20.23
CA ASP A 184 -4.26 4.58 20.85
C ASP A 184 -2.97 5.34 21.14
N GLU A 185 -1.80 4.71 21.04
CA GLU A 185 -0.53 5.40 21.10
C GLU A 185 -0.34 6.35 19.92
N SER A 186 0.57 7.32 20.11
CA SER A 186 0.94 8.28 19.08
C SER A 186 2.20 7.89 18.31
N SER A 187 2.95 6.90 18.80
CA SER A 187 4.26 6.46 18.30
C SER A 187 4.52 4.97 18.57
N PHE A 188 5.40 4.38 17.77
CA PHE A 188 5.90 3.01 17.95
C PHE A 188 7.06 2.99 18.96
N HIS A 189 7.08 1.94 19.80
CA HIS A 189 8.13 1.68 20.80
C HIS A 189 9.23 0.79 20.24
#